data_AF-A0A6B3C3B5-F1
#
_entry.id   AF-A0A6B3C3B5-F1
#
_cell.length_a   1.000
_cell.length_b   1.000
_cell.length_c   1.000
_cell.angle_alpha   90.00
_cell.angle_beta   90.00
_cell.angle_gamma   90.00
#
_symmetry.space_group_name_H-M   'P 1'
#
loop_
_entity.id
_entity.type
_entity.pdbx_description
1 polymer ?
#
loop_
_entity_poly.entity_id
_entity_poly.type
_entity_poly.pdbx_seq_one_letter_code
_entity_poly.pdbx_strand_id
1 'polypeptide(L)'
;MWGRSRARRQRQAEGLAAVAGPVEAADAAHQALLELRRAVRGELARIEALLDQGDGLPSDTIREQTNGAVSVFADLDGVSQYYDEIRTGAVEAAEHGVEAAEPWLAALGEQVRSMTELGETFSGVGESLAYLRERTERLRAGLVPLRQGAHAALRAAQDELAAAQGADGWHAWRTDLTALGDQLTALDEGRVTPTARRKVSDHYRELEREVTQLRGVMAAAPR
;
A
#
# COMPACT_ATOMS: atom_id res chain seq x y z
N MET A 1 39.20 39.31 -37.16
CA MET A 1 37.93 38.58 -36.90
C MET A 1 38.09 37.34 -36.00
N TRP A 2 39.29 36.76 -35.86
CA TRP A 2 39.57 35.53 -35.10
C TRP A 2 39.37 35.63 -33.56
N GLY A 3 39.59 36.80 -32.95
CA GLY A 3 39.45 36.99 -31.49
C GLY A 3 38.00 36.83 -30.97
N ARG A 4 37.00 37.24 -31.75
CA ARG A 4 35.57 37.14 -31.35
C ARG A 4 35.08 35.69 -31.30
N SER A 5 35.57 34.84 -32.21
CA SER A 5 35.26 33.39 -32.22
C SER A 5 35.88 32.64 -31.05
N ARG A 6 37.11 32.99 -30.66
CA ARG A 6 37.80 32.38 -29.52
C ARG A 6 37.15 32.79 -28.20
N ALA A 7 36.83 34.07 -28.03
CA ALA A 7 36.16 34.58 -26.84
C ALA A 7 34.74 33.99 -26.66
N ARG A 8 34.00 33.74 -27.74
CA ARG A 8 32.70 33.06 -27.67
C ARG A 8 32.84 31.60 -27.22
N ARG A 9 33.80 30.86 -27.78
CA ARG A 9 34.06 29.46 -27.40
C ARG A 9 34.53 29.33 -25.95
N GLN A 10 35.36 30.27 -25.49
CA GLN A 10 35.82 30.32 -24.10
C GLN A 10 34.63 30.51 -23.13
N ARG A 11 33.77 31.50 -23.39
CA ARG A 11 32.57 31.74 -22.57
C ARG A 11 31.61 30.55 -22.53
N GLN A 12 31.41 29.90 -23.68
CA GLN A 12 30.60 28.68 -23.74
C GLN A 12 31.21 27.56 -22.88
N ALA A 13 32.51 27.34 -22.96
CA ALA A 13 33.19 26.31 -22.17
C ALA A 13 33.12 26.61 -20.65
N GLU A 14 33.28 27.87 -20.27
CA GLU A 14 33.14 28.33 -18.88
C GLU A 14 31.70 28.15 -18.37
N GLY A 15 30.70 28.51 -19.18
CA GLY A 15 29.29 28.29 -18.88
C GLY A 15 28.97 26.81 -18.64
N LEU A 16 29.35 25.94 -19.58
CA LEU A 16 29.13 24.49 -19.45
C LEU A 16 29.86 23.89 -18.25
N ALA A 17 31.08 24.34 -17.95
CA ALA A 17 31.81 23.91 -16.77
C ALA A 17 31.13 24.36 -15.46
N ALA A 18 30.53 25.54 -15.44
CA ALA A 18 29.85 26.07 -14.26
C ALA A 18 28.55 25.32 -13.93
N VAL A 19 27.83 24.81 -14.94
CA VAL A 19 26.58 24.06 -14.73
C VAL A 19 26.77 22.57 -14.49
N ALA A 20 27.92 22.00 -14.87
CA ALA A 20 28.15 20.55 -14.80
C ALA A 20 27.89 19.96 -13.40
N GLY A 21 28.55 20.48 -12.36
CA GLY A 21 28.39 19.99 -10.99
C GLY A 21 26.97 20.15 -10.44
N PRO A 22 26.34 21.34 -10.55
CA PRO A 22 24.94 21.53 -10.14
C PRO A 22 23.94 20.62 -10.86
N VAL A 23 24.12 20.40 -12.17
CA VAL A 23 23.27 19.47 -12.94
C VAL A 23 23.50 18.04 -12.47
N GLU A 24 24.75 17.59 -12.28
CA GLU A 24 25.04 16.25 -11.76
C GLU A 24 24.40 16.00 -10.38
N ALA A 25 24.43 16.99 -9.48
CA ALA A 25 23.78 16.91 -8.18
C ALA A 25 22.25 16.83 -8.30
N ALA A 26 21.66 17.59 -9.22
CA ALA A 26 20.23 17.55 -9.49
C ALA A 26 19.80 16.22 -10.12
N ASP A 27 20.55 15.71 -11.09
CA ASP A 27 20.34 14.40 -11.72
C ASP A 27 20.39 13.29 -10.67
N ALA A 28 21.36 13.33 -9.73
CA ALA A 28 21.46 12.37 -8.64
C ALA A 28 20.27 12.43 -7.68
N ALA A 29 19.84 13.63 -7.29
CA ALA A 29 18.69 13.82 -6.40
C ALA A 29 17.39 13.33 -7.05
N HIS A 30 17.19 13.65 -8.34
CA HIS A 30 16.04 13.17 -9.11
C HIS A 30 16.03 11.64 -9.20
N GLN A 31 17.17 11.03 -9.53
CA GLN A 31 17.28 9.58 -9.65
C GLN A 31 16.98 8.88 -8.32
N ALA A 32 17.52 9.38 -7.20
CA ALA A 32 17.21 8.85 -5.87
C ALA A 32 15.71 8.90 -5.56
N LEU A 33 15.05 9.99 -5.93
CA LEU A 33 13.61 10.17 -5.74
C LEU A 33 12.78 9.20 -6.59
N LEU A 34 13.18 8.94 -7.84
CA LEU A 34 12.54 7.93 -8.69
C LEU A 34 12.70 6.50 -8.14
N GLU A 35 13.86 6.18 -7.57
CA GLU A 35 14.12 4.90 -6.92
C GLU A 35 13.23 4.71 -5.69
N LEU A 36 13.09 5.74 -4.86
CA LEU A 36 12.17 5.75 -3.73
C LEU A 36 10.72 5.54 -4.17
N ARG A 37 10.25 6.25 -5.22
CA ARG A 37 8.91 6.00 -5.80
C ARG A 37 8.73 4.55 -6.22
N ARG A 38 9.74 3.96 -6.86
CA ARG A 38 9.70 2.56 -7.29
C ARG A 38 9.58 1.61 -6.09
N ALA A 39 10.33 1.88 -5.02
CA ALA A 39 10.27 1.09 -3.79
C ALA A 39 8.89 1.17 -3.13
N VAL A 40 8.34 2.38 -2.97
CA VAL A 40 6.99 2.59 -2.38
C VAL A 40 5.90 1.92 -3.21
N ARG A 41 5.96 2.02 -4.55
CA ARG A 41 5.04 1.28 -5.43
C ARG A 41 5.18 -0.24 -5.27
N GLY A 42 6.41 -0.73 -5.10
CA GLY A 42 6.67 -2.14 -4.84
C GLY A 42 6.06 -2.62 -3.52
N GLU A 43 6.14 -1.83 -2.46
CA GLU A 43 5.46 -2.15 -1.18
C GLU A 43 3.93 -2.15 -1.32
N LEU A 44 3.35 -1.17 -2.02
CA LEU A 44 1.91 -1.16 -2.28
C LEU A 44 1.45 -2.42 -3.03
N ALA A 45 2.14 -2.78 -4.12
CA ALA A 45 1.82 -3.98 -4.88
C ALA A 45 1.95 -5.26 -4.03
N ARG A 46 2.94 -5.31 -3.13
CA ARG A 46 3.09 -6.43 -2.19
C ARG A 46 1.94 -6.51 -1.19
N ILE A 47 1.46 -5.38 -0.68
CA ILE A 47 0.28 -5.33 0.20
C ILE A 47 -0.96 -5.78 -0.57
N GLU A 48 -1.19 -5.24 -1.77
CA GLU A 48 -2.33 -5.61 -2.62
C GLU A 48 -2.37 -7.11 -2.93
N ALA A 49 -1.21 -7.72 -3.20
CA ALA A 49 -1.10 -9.16 -3.45
C ALA A 49 -1.49 -10.04 -2.24
N LEU A 50 -1.48 -9.48 -1.02
CA LEU A 50 -1.95 -10.19 0.18
C LEU A 50 -3.48 -10.15 0.33
N LEU A 51 -4.16 -9.22 -0.33
CA LEU A 51 -5.59 -9.00 -0.15
C LEU A 51 -6.43 -9.94 -1.02
N ASP A 52 -7.70 -10.10 -0.62
CA ASP A 52 -8.74 -10.83 -1.35
C ASP A 52 -8.42 -12.31 -1.63
N GLN A 53 -7.61 -12.93 -0.79
CA GLN A 53 -7.24 -14.36 -0.88
C GLN A 53 -8.25 -15.29 -0.21
N GLY A 54 -9.41 -14.78 0.25
CA GLY A 54 -10.39 -15.57 0.99
C GLY A 54 -9.87 -16.05 2.36
N ASP A 55 -8.96 -15.29 2.98
CA ASP A 55 -8.29 -15.67 4.22
C ASP A 55 -8.72 -14.86 5.44
N GLY A 56 -9.72 -14.00 5.26
CA GLY A 56 -10.33 -13.16 6.27
C GLY A 56 -9.57 -11.90 6.64
N LEU A 57 -8.57 -11.50 5.84
CA LEU A 57 -7.99 -10.18 5.98
C LEU A 57 -9.03 -9.08 5.69
N PRO A 58 -9.09 -8.00 6.50
CA PRO A 58 -10.02 -6.89 6.26
C PRO A 58 -9.51 -6.00 5.13
N SER A 59 -9.66 -6.45 3.89
CA SER A 59 -9.05 -5.83 2.70
C SER A 59 -9.39 -4.36 2.55
N ASP A 60 -10.64 -3.95 2.77
CA ASP A 60 -11.08 -2.56 2.59
C ASP A 60 -10.41 -1.62 3.60
N THR A 61 -10.29 -2.04 4.86
CA THR A 61 -9.58 -1.27 5.88
C THR A 61 -8.09 -1.15 5.58
N ILE A 62 -7.48 -2.20 5.01
CA ILE A 62 -6.07 -2.16 4.62
C ILE A 62 -5.88 -1.22 3.42
N ARG A 63 -6.76 -1.28 2.41
CA ARG A 63 -6.76 -0.36 1.28
C ARG A 63 -6.90 1.09 1.71
N GLU A 64 -7.82 1.37 2.62
CA GLU A 64 -8.02 2.72 3.15
C GLU A 64 -6.75 3.28 3.81
N GLN A 65 -6.00 2.43 4.53
CA GLN A 65 -4.71 2.81 5.12
C GLN A 65 -3.62 3.08 4.08
N THR A 66 -3.72 2.49 2.88
CA THR A 66 -2.77 2.73 1.78
C THR A 66 -3.11 3.96 0.92
N ASN A 67 -4.32 4.51 0.99
CA ASN A 67 -4.74 5.64 0.15
C ASN A 67 -3.86 6.89 0.32
N GLY A 68 -3.38 7.15 1.55
CA GLY A 68 -2.48 8.27 1.82
C GLY A 68 -1.12 8.16 1.13
N ALA A 69 -0.66 6.95 0.79
CA ALA A 69 0.56 6.77 0.01
C ALA A 69 0.37 7.11 -1.47
N VAL A 70 -0.85 6.94 -1.99
CA VAL A 70 -1.17 7.19 -3.40
C VAL A 70 -1.11 8.68 -3.74
N SER A 71 -1.56 9.55 -2.82
CA SER A 71 -1.56 11.01 -3.03
C SER A 71 -0.15 11.58 -3.20
N VAL A 72 0.85 11.04 -2.48
CA VAL A 72 2.25 11.51 -2.54
C VAL A 72 2.87 11.30 -3.93
N PHE A 73 2.37 10.33 -4.73
CA PHE A 73 2.88 10.15 -6.09
C PHE A 73 2.48 11.26 -7.05
N ALA A 74 1.34 11.94 -6.82
CA ALA A 74 0.89 13.02 -7.69
C ALA A 74 1.84 14.22 -7.62
N ASP A 75 2.33 14.53 -6.42
CA ASP A 75 3.30 15.62 -6.20
C ASP A 75 4.62 15.37 -6.95
N LEU A 76 5.03 14.10 -7.07
CA LEU A 76 6.27 13.77 -7.76
C LEU A 76 6.23 14.02 -9.27
N ASP A 77 5.11 13.74 -9.93
CA ASP A 77 5.04 13.90 -11.40
C ASP A 77 5.24 15.38 -11.78
N GLY A 78 4.69 16.32 -10.99
CA GLY A 78 4.93 17.75 -11.17
C GLY A 78 6.39 18.15 -10.92
N VAL A 79 7.00 17.63 -9.85
CA VAL A 79 8.41 17.92 -9.53
C VAL A 79 9.35 17.35 -10.59
N SER A 80 9.05 16.18 -11.15
CA SER A 80 9.87 15.56 -12.19
C SER A 80 9.84 16.39 -13.48
N GLN A 81 8.65 16.81 -13.90
CA GLN A 81 8.48 17.68 -15.07
C GLN A 81 9.22 19.01 -14.90
N TYR A 82 9.04 19.67 -13.76
CA TYR A 82 9.68 20.97 -13.52
C TYR A 82 11.21 20.86 -13.44
N TYR A 83 11.73 19.74 -12.93
CA TYR A 83 13.16 19.45 -12.98
C TYR A 83 13.67 19.34 -14.42
N ASP A 84 12.98 18.61 -15.31
CA ASP A 84 13.43 18.43 -16.69
C ASP A 84 13.49 19.76 -17.45
N GLU A 85 12.50 20.64 -17.19
CA GLU A 85 12.45 22.01 -17.72
C GLU A 85 13.65 22.85 -17.23
N ILE A 86 13.89 22.87 -15.91
CA ILE A 86 15.01 23.62 -15.32
C ILE A 86 16.36 23.09 -15.82
N ARG A 87 16.54 21.78 -15.82
CA ARG A 87 17.78 21.13 -16.26
C ARG A 87 18.11 21.48 -17.71
N THR A 88 17.11 21.37 -18.58
CA THR A 88 17.26 21.71 -20.01
C THR A 88 17.60 23.19 -20.17
N GLY A 89 16.85 24.07 -19.51
CA GLY A 89 17.10 25.52 -19.55
C GLY A 89 18.48 25.92 -19.03
N ALA A 90 18.98 25.26 -17.97
CA ALA A 90 20.31 25.50 -17.43
C ALA A 90 21.42 25.16 -18.44
N VAL A 91 21.31 24.01 -19.10
CA VAL A 91 22.29 23.56 -20.10
C VAL A 91 22.27 24.43 -21.35
N GLU A 92 21.08 24.76 -21.86
CA GLU A 92 20.92 25.65 -23.02
C GLU A 92 21.46 27.06 -22.73
N ALA A 93 21.13 27.63 -21.55
CA ALA A 93 21.62 28.93 -21.16
C ALA A 93 23.15 28.96 -20.96
N ALA A 94 23.73 27.88 -20.46
CA ALA A 94 25.18 27.74 -20.29
C ALA A 94 25.95 27.82 -21.62
N GLU A 95 25.33 27.49 -22.75
CA GLU A 95 25.94 27.67 -24.07
C GLU A 95 26.24 29.15 -24.39
N HIS A 96 25.56 30.07 -23.71
CA HIS A 96 25.68 31.51 -23.88
C HIS A 96 26.62 32.19 -22.86
N GLY A 97 27.10 31.44 -21.86
CA GLY A 97 27.98 31.92 -20.79
C GLY A 97 27.38 31.70 -19.40
N VAL A 98 28.21 31.87 -18.37
CA VAL A 98 27.80 31.64 -16.97
C VAL A 98 26.67 32.57 -16.55
N GLU A 99 26.74 33.85 -16.95
CA GLU A 99 25.76 34.88 -16.56
C GLU A 99 24.35 34.57 -17.09
N ALA A 100 24.25 33.91 -18.25
CA ALA A 100 22.96 33.46 -18.78
C ALA A 100 22.39 32.27 -17.99
N ALA A 101 23.26 31.43 -17.42
CA ALA A 101 22.88 30.25 -16.65
C ALA A 101 22.58 30.53 -15.17
N GLU A 102 23.01 31.67 -14.61
CA GLU A 102 22.83 32.03 -13.18
C GLU A 102 21.38 31.86 -12.67
N PRO A 103 20.32 32.33 -13.36
CA PRO A 103 18.96 32.16 -12.89
C PRO A 103 18.54 30.69 -12.81
N TRP A 104 19.03 29.88 -13.74
CA TRP A 104 18.76 28.44 -13.79
C TRP A 104 19.52 27.66 -12.73
N LEU A 105 20.74 28.08 -12.41
CA LEU A 105 21.52 27.51 -11.31
C LEU A 105 20.83 27.74 -9.95
N ALA A 106 20.26 28.92 -9.74
CA ALA A 106 19.43 29.18 -8.56
C ALA A 106 18.18 28.28 -8.52
N ALA A 107 17.49 28.15 -9.66
CA ALA A 107 16.33 27.27 -9.78
C ALA A 107 16.68 25.78 -9.56
N LEU A 108 17.81 25.29 -10.08
CA LEU A 108 18.32 23.93 -9.80
C LEU A 108 18.55 23.73 -8.30
N GLY A 109 19.14 24.72 -7.62
CA GLY A 109 19.38 24.64 -6.18
C GLY A 109 18.10 24.55 -5.34
N GLU A 110 17.05 25.30 -5.70
CA GLU A 110 15.71 25.15 -5.10
C GLU A 110 15.11 23.79 -5.42
N GLN A 111 15.25 23.33 -6.67
CA GLN A 111 14.68 22.07 -7.11
C GLN A 111 15.32 20.86 -6.40
N VAL A 112 16.63 20.87 -6.20
CA VAL A 112 17.34 19.84 -5.40
C VAL A 112 16.79 19.78 -3.98
N ARG A 113 16.54 20.93 -3.34
CA ARG A 113 15.95 20.98 -2.00
C ARG A 113 14.56 20.38 -1.98
N SER A 114 13.69 20.79 -2.92
CA SER A 114 12.34 20.24 -3.05
C SER A 114 12.34 18.72 -3.26
N MET A 115 13.22 18.20 -4.14
CA MET A 115 13.36 16.76 -4.36
C MET A 115 13.86 16.03 -3.12
N THR A 116 14.75 16.64 -2.33
CA THR A 116 15.26 16.07 -1.08
C THR A 116 14.16 15.96 -0.02
N GLU A 117 13.37 17.02 0.18
CA GLU A 117 12.23 17.04 1.11
C GLU A 117 11.16 16.00 0.73
N LEU A 118 10.88 15.86 -0.57
CA LEU A 118 10.02 14.78 -1.06
C LEU A 118 10.64 13.40 -0.82
N GLY A 119 11.95 13.25 -0.99
CA GLY A 119 12.66 12.00 -0.70
C GLY A 119 12.49 11.53 0.75
N GLU A 120 12.54 12.46 1.71
CA GLU A 120 12.25 12.16 3.12
C GLU A 120 10.79 11.70 3.31
N THR A 121 9.85 12.38 2.64
CA THR A 121 8.42 12.00 2.66
C THR A 121 8.22 10.59 2.10
N PHE A 122 8.81 10.28 0.94
CA PHE A 122 8.74 8.94 0.34
C PHE A 122 9.37 7.87 1.24
N SER A 123 10.47 8.19 1.92
CA SER A 123 11.11 7.26 2.86
C SER A 123 10.18 6.93 4.02
N GLY A 124 9.56 7.93 4.65
CA GLY A 124 8.59 7.72 5.73
C GLY A 124 7.32 6.98 5.30
N VAL A 125 6.82 7.25 4.08
CA VAL A 125 5.72 6.46 3.50
C VAL A 125 6.15 5.01 3.26
N GLY A 126 7.36 4.78 2.72
CA GLY A 126 7.90 3.44 2.51
C GLY A 126 8.00 2.62 3.80
N GLU A 127 8.51 3.22 4.88
CA GLU A 127 8.56 2.59 6.20
C GLU A 127 7.15 2.26 6.73
N SER A 128 6.20 3.19 6.57
CA SER A 128 4.81 3.01 7.00
C SER A 128 4.13 1.84 6.27
N LEU A 129 4.38 1.71 4.96
CA LEU A 129 3.87 0.60 4.15
C LEU A 129 4.54 -0.73 4.51
N ALA A 130 5.86 -0.75 4.69
CA ALA A 130 6.58 -1.95 5.12
C ALA A 130 6.03 -2.46 6.47
N TYR A 131 5.81 -1.56 7.43
CA TYR A 131 5.19 -1.89 8.71
C TYR A 131 3.75 -2.41 8.55
N LEU A 132 2.95 -1.80 7.67
CA LEU A 132 1.59 -2.26 7.37
C LEU A 132 1.61 -3.68 6.77
N ARG A 133 2.51 -3.96 5.83
CA ARG A 133 2.70 -5.30 5.24
C ARG A 133 3.02 -6.34 6.31
N GLU A 134 4.02 -6.09 7.14
CA GLU A 134 4.43 -7.01 8.21
C GLU A 134 3.31 -7.24 9.24
N ARG A 135 2.55 -6.18 9.57
CA ARG A 135 1.38 -6.30 10.45
C ARG A 135 0.28 -7.15 9.79
N THR A 136 0.07 -6.99 8.49
CA THR A 136 -0.93 -7.73 7.71
C THR A 136 -0.57 -9.20 7.62
N GLU A 137 0.69 -9.54 7.35
CA GLU A 137 1.21 -10.91 7.34
C GLU A 137 1.05 -11.58 8.71
N ARG A 138 1.38 -10.87 9.81
CA ARG A 138 1.17 -11.38 11.17
C ARG A 138 -0.31 -11.59 11.49
N LEU A 139 -1.19 -10.67 11.08
CA LEU A 139 -2.62 -10.83 11.24
C LEU A 139 -3.11 -12.08 10.49
N ARG A 140 -2.71 -12.23 9.23
CA ARG A 140 -3.02 -13.40 8.39
C ARG A 140 -2.64 -14.70 9.10
N ALA A 141 -1.40 -14.81 9.57
CA ALA A 141 -0.92 -15.99 10.30
C ALA A 141 -1.74 -16.26 11.57
N GLY A 142 -2.13 -15.21 12.30
CA GLY A 142 -2.97 -15.33 13.50
C GLY A 142 -4.43 -15.73 13.20
N LEU A 143 -4.95 -15.42 12.02
CA LEU A 143 -6.31 -15.80 11.60
C LEU A 143 -6.42 -17.25 11.13
N VAL A 144 -5.36 -17.83 10.56
CA VAL A 144 -5.36 -19.22 10.06
C VAL A 144 -5.96 -20.23 11.03
N PRO A 145 -5.49 -20.36 12.30
CA PRO A 145 -6.05 -21.35 13.21
C PRO A 145 -7.50 -21.06 13.60
N LEU A 146 -7.89 -19.78 13.69
CA LEU A 146 -9.27 -19.39 14.02
C LEU A 146 -10.23 -19.74 12.89
N ARG A 147 -9.82 -19.48 11.64
CA ARG A 147 -10.59 -19.86 10.45
C ARG A 147 -10.75 -21.38 10.38
N GLN A 148 -9.66 -22.13 10.57
CA GLN A 148 -9.72 -23.60 10.59
C GLN A 148 -10.67 -24.12 11.67
N GLY A 149 -10.65 -23.54 12.88
CA GLY A 149 -11.56 -23.89 13.97
C GLY A 149 -13.02 -23.63 13.62
N ALA A 150 -13.33 -22.43 13.12
CA ALA A 150 -14.67 -22.05 12.70
C ALA A 150 -15.23 -22.96 11.59
N HIS A 151 -14.43 -23.26 10.56
CA HIS A 151 -14.80 -24.18 9.48
C HIS A 151 -15.02 -25.61 10.00
N ALA A 152 -14.16 -26.10 10.88
CA ALA A 152 -14.29 -27.43 11.46
C ALA A 152 -15.55 -27.54 12.33
N ALA A 153 -15.83 -26.52 13.16
CA ALA A 153 -17.03 -26.46 13.98
C ALA A 153 -18.30 -26.46 13.12
N LEU A 154 -18.33 -25.64 12.05
CA LEU A 154 -19.48 -25.55 11.14
C LEU A 154 -19.72 -26.88 10.44
N ARG A 155 -18.65 -27.53 9.95
CA ARG A 155 -18.74 -28.83 9.28
C ARG A 155 -19.26 -29.92 10.23
N ALA A 156 -18.80 -29.94 11.47
CA ALA A 156 -19.32 -30.86 12.49
C ALA A 156 -20.81 -30.62 12.78
N ALA A 157 -21.25 -29.35 12.86
CA ALA A 157 -22.66 -29.01 13.02
C ALA A 157 -23.51 -29.45 11.83
N GLN A 158 -22.98 -29.37 10.59
CA GLN A 158 -23.66 -29.84 9.39
C GLN A 158 -23.84 -31.37 9.41
N ASP A 159 -22.82 -32.11 9.82
CA ASP A 159 -22.89 -33.57 9.96
C ASP A 159 -23.92 -33.98 11.04
N GLU A 160 -23.96 -33.28 12.17
CA GLU A 160 -24.95 -33.50 13.24
C GLU A 160 -26.38 -33.17 12.78
N LEU A 161 -26.56 -32.06 12.05
CA LEU A 161 -27.86 -31.68 11.48
C LEU A 161 -28.37 -32.72 10.48
N ALA A 162 -27.48 -33.30 9.66
CA ALA A 162 -27.83 -34.36 8.73
C ALA A 162 -28.27 -35.64 9.47
N ALA A 163 -27.59 -35.99 10.56
CA ALA A 163 -27.95 -37.12 11.41
C ALA A 163 -29.28 -36.91 12.16
N ALA A 164 -29.64 -35.66 12.46
CA ALA A 164 -30.89 -35.28 13.14
C ALA A 164 -32.08 -35.04 12.19
N GLN A 165 -31.98 -35.47 10.92
CA GLN A 165 -33.04 -35.25 9.94
C GLN A 165 -34.39 -35.83 10.41
N GLY A 166 -35.43 -34.99 10.40
CA GLY A 166 -36.78 -35.35 10.83
C GLY A 166 -37.08 -35.07 12.31
N ALA A 167 -36.09 -34.63 13.10
CA ALA A 167 -36.32 -34.17 14.46
C ALA A 167 -37.15 -32.86 14.51
N ASP A 168 -37.89 -32.68 15.60
CA ASP A 168 -38.60 -31.43 15.86
C ASP A 168 -37.60 -30.26 15.95
N GLY A 169 -37.84 -29.21 15.16
CA GLY A 169 -36.93 -28.05 15.09
C GLY A 169 -35.84 -28.14 14.02
N TRP A 170 -35.73 -29.26 13.29
CA TRP A 170 -34.71 -29.46 12.24
C TRP A 170 -34.63 -28.32 11.21
N HIS A 171 -35.79 -27.83 10.74
CA HIS A 171 -35.84 -26.73 9.77
C HIS A 171 -35.29 -25.40 10.34
N ALA A 172 -35.50 -25.14 11.63
CA ALA A 172 -34.98 -23.95 12.29
C ALA A 172 -33.44 -24.04 12.39
N TRP A 173 -32.92 -25.18 12.87
CA TRP A 173 -31.47 -25.39 12.95
C TRP A 173 -30.79 -25.31 11.59
N ARG A 174 -31.43 -25.83 10.52
CA ARG A 174 -30.92 -25.68 9.16
C ARG A 174 -30.81 -24.21 8.75
N THR A 175 -31.81 -23.41 9.08
CA THR A 175 -31.83 -21.97 8.78
C THR A 175 -30.72 -21.25 9.54
N ASP A 176 -30.60 -21.49 10.85
CA ASP A 176 -29.56 -20.89 11.69
C ASP A 176 -28.15 -21.29 11.20
N LEU A 177 -27.95 -22.56 10.88
CA LEU A 177 -26.67 -23.06 10.38
C LEU A 177 -26.32 -22.50 9.00
N THR A 178 -27.31 -22.22 8.16
CA THR A 178 -27.11 -21.56 6.86
C THR A 178 -26.65 -20.12 7.08
N ALA A 179 -27.30 -19.38 7.98
CA ALA A 179 -26.92 -18.02 8.33
C ALA A 179 -25.49 -17.94 8.91
N LEU A 180 -25.10 -18.90 9.76
CA LEU A 180 -23.73 -19.02 10.26
C LEU A 180 -22.71 -19.32 9.15
N GLY A 181 -23.09 -20.13 8.15
CA GLY A 181 -22.28 -20.37 6.96
C GLY A 181 -22.09 -19.13 6.10
N ASP A 182 -23.14 -18.33 5.91
CA ASP A 182 -23.07 -17.06 5.19
C ASP A 182 -22.17 -16.05 5.92
N GLN A 183 -22.26 -16.00 7.26
CA GLN A 183 -21.37 -15.17 8.07
C GLN A 183 -19.90 -15.59 7.97
N LEU A 184 -19.62 -16.91 7.99
CA LEU A 184 -18.26 -17.42 7.81
C LEU A 184 -17.71 -17.07 6.42
N THR A 185 -18.55 -17.17 5.39
CA THR A 185 -18.18 -16.79 4.02
C THR A 185 -17.84 -15.29 3.95
N ALA A 186 -18.67 -14.43 4.54
CA ALA A 186 -18.40 -12.99 4.57
C ALA A 186 -17.12 -12.66 5.37
N LEU A 187 -16.83 -13.42 6.43
CA LEU A 187 -15.59 -13.30 7.20
C LEU A 187 -14.37 -13.70 6.37
N ASP A 188 -14.42 -14.82 5.65
CA ASP A 188 -13.33 -15.31 4.80
C ASP A 188 -13.05 -14.35 3.64
N GLU A 189 -14.11 -13.79 3.04
CA GLU A 189 -14.03 -12.76 1.99
C GLU A 189 -13.52 -11.41 2.50
N GLY A 190 -13.30 -11.25 3.82
CA GLY A 190 -12.74 -10.02 4.37
C GLY A 190 -13.72 -8.84 4.43
N ARG A 191 -15.02 -9.08 4.29
CA ARG A 191 -16.08 -8.05 4.26
C ARG A 191 -16.44 -7.49 5.64
N VAL A 192 -15.66 -7.82 6.66
CA VAL A 192 -15.89 -7.36 8.04
C VAL A 192 -14.98 -6.19 8.35
N THR A 193 -15.58 -5.04 8.65
CA THR A 193 -14.85 -3.86 9.11
C THR A 193 -14.49 -3.99 10.58
N PRO A 194 -13.21 -4.19 10.94
CA PRO A 194 -12.79 -4.22 12.34
C PRO A 194 -12.97 -2.85 12.98
N THR A 195 -13.31 -2.84 14.27
CA THR A 195 -13.39 -1.63 15.08
C THR A 195 -12.38 -1.70 16.22
N ALA A 196 -12.17 -0.58 16.92
CA ALA A 196 -11.30 -0.56 18.11
C ALA A 196 -11.74 -1.55 19.21
N ARG A 197 -13.03 -1.89 19.25
CA ARG A 197 -13.63 -2.79 20.27
C ARG A 197 -13.80 -4.22 19.79
N ARG A 198 -13.85 -4.46 18.48
CA ARG A 198 -14.13 -5.78 17.90
C ARG A 198 -13.18 -6.04 16.74
N LYS A 199 -12.25 -6.96 16.96
CA LYS A 199 -11.26 -7.39 15.97
C LYS A 199 -11.83 -8.49 15.10
N VAL A 200 -11.28 -8.69 13.90
CA VAL A 200 -11.65 -9.82 13.02
C VAL A 200 -11.53 -11.17 13.76
N SER A 201 -10.50 -11.35 14.59
CA SER A 201 -10.35 -12.57 15.40
C SER A 201 -11.49 -12.79 16.40
N ASP A 202 -12.14 -11.74 16.87
CA ASP A 202 -13.28 -11.85 17.79
C ASP A 202 -14.51 -12.39 17.06
N HIS A 203 -14.72 -11.99 15.79
CA HIS A 203 -15.80 -12.52 14.97
C HIS A 203 -15.66 -14.03 14.70
N TYR A 204 -14.45 -14.51 14.39
CA TYR A 204 -14.24 -15.96 14.23
C TYR A 204 -14.53 -16.74 15.52
N ARG A 205 -14.11 -16.21 16.68
CA ARG A 205 -14.36 -16.85 17.99
C ARG A 205 -15.84 -16.85 18.36
N GLU A 206 -16.56 -15.80 18.00
CA GLU A 206 -17.99 -15.69 18.24
C GLU A 206 -18.76 -16.66 17.37
N LEU A 207 -18.44 -16.75 16.08
CA LEU A 207 -19.01 -17.74 15.17
C LEU A 207 -18.79 -19.16 15.66
N GLU A 208 -17.58 -19.50 16.11
CA GLU A 208 -17.29 -20.82 16.70
C GLU A 208 -18.15 -21.10 17.94
N ARG A 209 -18.38 -20.10 18.80
CA ARG A 209 -19.25 -20.24 19.98
C ARG A 209 -20.71 -20.43 19.59
N GLU A 210 -21.23 -19.65 18.65
CA GLU A 210 -22.61 -19.76 18.16
C GLU A 210 -22.87 -21.12 17.53
N VAL A 211 -21.94 -21.61 16.71
CA VAL A 211 -22.00 -22.97 16.15
C VAL A 211 -21.99 -24.02 17.28
N THR A 212 -21.11 -23.87 18.26
CA THR A 212 -21.05 -24.81 19.41
C THR A 212 -22.35 -24.80 20.22
N GLN A 213 -22.96 -23.63 20.42
CA GLN A 213 -24.24 -23.50 21.10
C GLN A 213 -25.36 -24.20 20.32
N LEU A 214 -25.43 -23.99 19.00
CA LEU A 214 -26.41 -24.65 18.14
C LEU A 214 -26.26 -26.18 18.19
N ARG A 215 -25.03 -26.69 18.15
CA ARG A 215 -24.75 -28.13 18.34
C ARG A 215 -25.25 -28.65 19.68
N GLY A 216 -25.05 -27.88 20.76
CA GLY A 216 -25.59 -28.21 22.08
C GLY A 216 -27.12 -28.30 22.10
N VAL A 217 -27.81 -27.39 21.41
CA VAL A 217 -29.28 -27.42 21.26
C VAL A 217 -29.74 -28.65 20.48
N MET A 218 -29.09 -28.95 19.34
CA MET A 218 -29.41 -30.14 18.54
C MET A 218 -29.21 -31.44 19.33
N ALA A 219 -28.13 -31.54 20.10
CA ALA A 219 -27.83 -32.71 20.92
C ALA A 219 -28.83 -32.92 22.09
N ALA A 220 -29.44 -31.84 22.59
CA ALA A 220 -30.42 -31.89 23.68
C ALA A 220 -31.86 -32.14 23.20
N ALA A 221 -32.11 -32.09 21.89
CA ALA A 221 -33.44 -32.29 21.35
C ALA A 221 -33.87 -33.77 21.47
N PRO A 222 -35.14 -34.03 21.83
CA PRO A 222 -35.68 -35.39 21.85
C PRO A 222 -35.63 -35.99 20.44
N ARG A 223 -35.15 -37.24 20.35
CA ARG A 223 -35.08 -38.00 19.10
C ARG A 223 -36.41 -38.68 18.78
#